data_AF-A0A2V5XK07-F1
#
_entry.id   AF-A0A2V5XK07-F1
#
_cell.length_a   1.000
_cell.length_b   1.000
_cell.length_c   1.000
_cell.angle_alpha   90.00
_cell.angle_beta   90.00
_cell.angle_gamma   90.00
#
_symmetry.space_group_name_H-M   'P 1'
#
loop_
_entity.id
_entity.type
_entity.pdbx_description
1 polymer ?
#
loop_
_entity_poly.entity_id
_entity_poly.type
_entity_poly.pdbx_seq_one_letter_code
_entity_poly.pdbx_strand_id
1 'polypeptide(L)'
;MITNIAAALVTPQPWPKAAEARVEVPLVRRFMVMSQLVLIFFTMGVLLPSLALAKRIAPAKVEPVIHQGVRYIAPNDHGRRAYIEAWDVRTNKKLWDLTVFTNRIDPTLEQDVQWVFIKTLSVQDGTLIVTSERGETYRVDLKTKTVTQSEQPNTALEPAVQAEILALQHQWATAIERQDAAAG
;
A
#
# COMPACT_ATOMS: atom_id res chain seq x y z
N MET A 1 -67.01 -68.42 54.09
CA MET A 1 -66.43 -67.26 53.38
C MET A 1 -67.33 -66.07 53.65
N ILE A 2 -66.78 -65.05 54.30
CA ILE A 2 -67.48 -63.94 54.93
C ILE A 2 -67.37 -62.74 53.97
N THR A 3 -68.49 -62.14 53.55
CA THR A 3 -68.49 -60.85 52.84
C THR A 3 -68.79 -59.73 53.82
N ASN A 4 -67.84 -58.81 53.89
CA ASN A 4 -67.70 -57.75 54.89
C ASN A 4 -68.76 -56.65 54.75
N ILE A 5 -69.24 -56.18 55.92
CA ILE A 5 -69.90 -54.89 56.16
C ILE A 5 -68.86 -53.98 56.82
N ALA A 6 -68.70 -52.74 56.33
CA ALA A 6 -68.35 -51.54 57.11
C ALA A 6 -68.17 -50.36 56.14
N ALA A 7 -69.11 -49.42 56.06
CA ALA A 7 -69.31 -48.29 56.98
C ALA A 7 -68.27 -47.18 56.77
N ALA A 8 -68.76 -46.10 56.16
CA ALA A 8 -68.08 -44.86 55.86
C ALA A 8 -67.64 -44.11 57.13
N LEU A 9 -66.44 -43.53 57.10
CA LEU A 9 -66.00 -42.52 58.04
C LEU A 9 -65.57 -41.28 57.27
N VAL A 10 -66.38 -40.24 57.40
CA VAL A 10 -66.12 -38.86 56.99
C VAL A 10 -64.99 -38.32 57.88
N THR A 11 -63.90 -37.88 57.25
CA THR A 11 -62.84 -37.11 57.92
C THR A 11 -62.93 -35.63 57.51
N PRO A 12 -62.75 -34.69 58.45
CA PRO A 12 -62.89 -33.27 58.18
C PRO A 12 -61.72 -32.70 57.36
N GLN A 13 -62.06 -31.91 56.36
CA GLN A 13 -61.19 -31.07 55.53
C GLN A 13 -60.53 -29.95 56.36
N PRO A 14 -59.18 -29.81 56.35
CA PRO A 14 -58.52 -28.58 56.75
C PRO A 14 -58.43 -27.57 55.58
N TRP A 15 -58.77 -26.32 55.89
CA TRP A 15 -58.83 -25.15 55.01
C TRP A 15 -57.54 -24.80 54.22
N PRO A 16 -57.67 -24.00 53.14
CA PRO A 16 -56.70 -23.92 52.06
C PRO A 16 -55.40 -23.22 52.48
N LYS A 17 -54.26 -23.80 52.07
CA LYS A 17 -52.98 -23.10 52.07
C LYS A 17 -53.07 -21.92 51.11
N ALA A 18 -52.76 -20.75 51.63
CA ALA A 18 -52.66 -19.50 50.89
C ALA A 18 -51.89 -19.71 49.58
N ALA A 19 -52.51 -19.29 48.48
CA ALA A 19 -51.85 -19.18 47.19
C ALA A 19 -50.77 -18.10 47.30
N GLU A 20 -49.52 -18.51 47.49
CA GLU A 20 -48.37 -17.67 47.18
C GLU A 20 -48.35 -17.48 45.67
N ALA A 21 -48.91 -16.36 45.22
CA ALA A 21 -48.73 -15.85 43.88
C ALA A 21 -47.24 -15.55 43.69
N ARG A 22 -46.49 -16.55 43.24
CA ARG A 22 -45.12 -16.35 42.76
C ARG A 22 -45.25 -15.60 41.44
N VAL A 23 -44.93 -14.31 41.50
CA VAL A 23 -44.85 -13.42 40.33
C VAL A 23 -43.84 -14.02 39.35
N GLU A 24 -44.32 -14.70 38.32
CA GLU A 24 -43.51 -14.95 37.14
C GLU A 24 -43.31 -13.59 36.45
N VAL A 25 -42.04 -13.21 36.25
CA VAL A 25 -41.67 -12.02 35.47
C VAL A 25 -41.18 -12.49 34.10
N PRO A 26 -42.03 -12.65 33.07
CA PRO A 26 -41.55 -13.06 31.76
C PRO A 26 -41.53 -11.85 30.83
N LEU A 27 -40.68 -10.85 31.07
CA LEU A 27 -40.64 -9.73 30.11
C LEU A 27 -39.31 -8.98 30.00
N VAL A 28 -38.19 -9.67 29.80
CA VAL A 28 -37.01 -8.97 29.24
C VAL A 28 -36.22 -9.78 28.21
N ARG A 29 -36.56 -11.06 27.97
CA ARG A 29 -35.65 -11.97 27.26
C ARG A 29 -36.05 -12.33 25.83
N ARG A 30 -36.62 -11.41 25.06
CA ARG A 30 -36.87 -11.63 23.62
C ARG A 30 -36.47 -10.49 22.66
N PHE A 31 -36.15 -9.29 23.14
CA PHE A 31 -35.67 -8.21 22.27
C PHE A 31 -34.14 -8.16 22.10
N MET A 32 -33.38 -8.93 22.89
CA MET A 32 -31.92 -8.83 22.92
C MET A 32 -31.20 -9.68 21.85
N VAL A 33 -31.93 -10.45 21.04
CA VAL A 33 -31.32 -11.22 19.92
C VAL A 33 -31.41 -10.43 18.61
N MET A 34 -32.51 -9.71 18.37
CA MET A 34 -32.66 -8.85 17.19
C MET A 34 -31.75 -7.62 17.23
N SER A 35 -31.48 -7.05 18.42
CA SER A 35 -30.58 -5.90 18.57
C SER A 35 -29.10 -6.25 18.33
N GLN A 36 -28.67 -7.47 18.65
CA GLN A 36 -27.29 -7.91 18.44
C GLN A 36 -27.01 -8.27 16.99
N LEU A 37 -27.98 -8.88 16.30
CA LEU A 37 -27.86 -9.20 14.87
C LEU A 37 -27.80 -7.92 14.02
N VAL A 38 -28.62 -6.91 14.33
CA VAL A 38 -28.58 -5.61 13.63
C VAL A 38 -27.24 -4.90 13.82
N LEU A 39 -26.66 -4.94 15.03
CA LEU A 39 -25.35 -4.34 15.30
C LEU A 39 -24.21 -5.10 14.58
N ILE A 40 -24.29 -6.43 14.48
CA ILE A 40 -23.31 -7.26 13.75
C ILE A 40 -23.40 -7.01 12.23
N PHE A 41 -24.59 -6.89 11.65
CA PHE A 41 -24.73 -6.53 10.24
C PHE A 41 -24.26 -5.09 9.95
N PHE A 42 -24.46 -4.15 10.88
CA PHE A 42 -24.00 -2.77 10.76
C PHE A 42 -22.46 -2.67 10.90
N THR A 43 -21.84 -3.41 11.81
CA THR A 43 -20.36 -3.45 11.94
C THR A 43 -19.70 -4.21 10.79
N MET A 44 -20.30 -5.30 10.31
CA MET A 44 -19.79 -6.06 9.18
C MET A 44 -19.88 -5.26 7.87
N GLY A 45 -20.91 -4.43 7.68
CA GLY A 45 -20.99 -3.51 6.54
C GLY A 45 -19.97 -2.34 6.57
N VAL A 46 -19.55 -1.90 7.76
CA VAL A 46 -18.58 -0.81 7.94
C VAL A 46 -17.12 -1.31 7.89
N LEU A 47 -16.87 -2.59 8.21
CA LEU A 47 -15.53 -3.17 8.25
C LEU A 47 -15.11 -3.96 7.01
N LEU A 48 -15.95 -4.10 5.97
CA LEU A 48 -15.45 -4.55 4.66
C LEU A 48 -14.76 -3.36 3.99
N PRO A 49 -13.42 -3.28 3.97
CA PRO A 49 -12.77 -2.24 3.20
C PRO A 49 -13.07 -2.58 1.74
N SER A 50 -13.64 -1.61 1.03
CA SER A 50 -13.74 -1.64 -0.42
C SER A 50 -12.36 -1.92 -1.01
N LEU A 51 -12.15 -3.14 -1.51
CA LEU A 51 -11.04 -3.50 -2.40
C LEU A 51 -11.28 -2.81 -3.75
N ALA A 52 -11.33 -1.49 -3.75
CA ALA A 52 -11.34 -0.70 -4.96
C ALA A 52 -9.93 -0.81 -5.54
N LEU A 53 -9.75 -1.74 -6.48
CA LEU A 53 -8.57 -1.81 -7.32
C LEU A 53 -8.54 -0.52 -8.14
N ALA A 54 -7.76 0.46 -7.67
CA ALA A 54 -7.56 1.70 -8.39
C ALA A 54 -6.85 1.36 -9.71
N LYS A 55 -7.53 1.64 -10.82
CA LYS A 55 -6.95 1.50 -12.16
C LYS A 55 -5.66 2.31 -12.23
N ARG A 56 -4.60 1.69 -12.73
CA ARG A 56 -3.30 2.34 -12.81
C ARG A 56 -3.34 3.52 -13.80
N ILE A 57 -2.71 4.63 -13.40
CA ILE A 57 -2.46 5.78 -14.28
C ILE A 57 -1.34 5.41 -15.25
N ALA A 58 -1.46 5.84 -16.51
CA ALA A 58 -0.40 5.67 -17.50
C ALA A 58 0.92 6.31 -17.02
N PRO A 59 2.09 5.75 -17.37
CA PRO A 59 3.36 6.36 -17.00
C PRO A 59 3.48 7.77 -17.56
N ALA A 60 4.13 8.66 -16.80
CA ALA A 60 4.43 9.99 -17.29
C ALA A 60 5.38 9.90 -18.50
N LYS A 61 5.19 10.81 -19.47
CA LYS A 61 6.13 10.97 -20.57
C LYS A 61 7.47 11.44 -20.02
N VAL A 62 8.55 10.77 -20.39
CA VAL A 62 9.91 11.15 -20.01
C VAL A 62 10.48 12.09 -21.06
N GLU A 63 11.05 13.21 -20.62
CA GLU A 63 11.69 14.15 -21.54
C GLU A 63 12.95 13.53 -22.16
N PRO A 64 13.13 13.63 -23.50
CA PRO A 64 14.33 13.13 -24.15
C PRO A 64 15.59 13.88 -23.71
N VAL A 65 16.71 13.16 -23.66
CA VAL A 65 18.03 13.77 -23.40
C VAL A 65 18.83 13.81 -24.69
N ILE A 66 19.45 14.94 -25.00
CA ILE A 66 20.34 15.08 -26.16
C ILE A 66 21.79 15.11 -25.66
N HIS A 67 22.62 14.24 -26.21
CA HIS A 67 24.07 14.22 -25.95
C HIS A 67 24.82 13.85 -27.24
N GLN A 68 25.83 14.64 -27.59
CA GLN A 68 26.70 14.41 -28.76
C GLN A 68 25.93 14.17 -30.08
N GLY A 69 24.84 14.93 -30.31
CA GLY A 69 24.03 14.81 -31.53
C GLY A 69 23.09 13.59 -31.57
N VAL A 70 23.00 12.84 -30.47
CA VAL A 70 22.08 11.71 -30.30
C VAL A 70 21.00 12.08 -29.28
N ARG A 71 19.74 11.82 -29.63
CA ARG A 71 18.57 11.97 -28.76
C ARG A 71 18.18 10.63 -28.18
N TYR A 72 18.20 10.54 -26.86
CA TYR A 72 17.83 9.37 -26.08
C TYR A 72 16.40 9.53 -25.56
N ILE A 73 15.57 8.52 -25.79
CA ILE A 73 14.15 8.53 -25.43
C ILE A 73 13.86 7.27 -24.62
N ALA A 74 12.98 7.38 -23.63
CA ALA A 74 12.33 6.23 -23.00
C ALA A 74 10.87 6.15 -23.48
N PRO A 75 10.52 5.22 -24.39
CA PRO A 75 9.18 5.17 -24.95
C PRO A 75 8.10 4.82 -23.92
N ASN A 76 8.42 3.99 -22.94
CA ASN A 76 7.48 3.50 -21.91
C ASN A 76 6.17 2.91 -22.48
N ASP A 77 6.23 2.34 -23.67
CA ASP A 77 5.10 1.73 -24.38
C ASP A 77 4.99 0.21 -24.14
N HIS A 78 6.03 -0.40 -23.57
CA HIS A 78 6.11 -1.85 -23.41
C HIS A 78 6.27 -2.26 -21.94
N GLY A 79 5.16 -2.61 -21.29
CA GLY A 79 5.13 -2.93 -19.87
C GLY A 79 6.04 -4.06 -19.37
N ARG A 80 6.50 -4.98 -20.23
CA ARG A 80 7.39 -6.09 -19.80
C ARG A 80 8.89 -5.73 -19.80
N ARG A 81 9.28 -4.65 -20.48
CA ARG A 81 10.69 -4.22 -20.55
C ARG A 81 10.78 -2.70 -20.59
N ALA A 82 11.63 -2.14 -19.75
CA ALA A 82 12.05 -0.75 -19.87
C ALA A 82 13.22 -0.69 -20.84
N TYR A 83 13.11 0.14 -21.87
CA TYR A 83 14.15 0.29 -22.88
C TYR A 83 14.31 1.74 -23.29
N ILE A 84 15.48 2.04 -23.82
CA ILE A 84 15.82 3.34 -24.39
C ILE A 84 15.99 3.21 -25.90
N GLU A 85 15.66 4.27 -26.61
CA GLU A 85 15.97 4.42 -28.03
C GLU A 85 16.97 5.57 -28.22
N ALA A 86 17.93 5.36 -29.10
CA ALA A 86 18.85 6.39 -29.54
C ALA A 86 18.52 6.79 -30.99
N TRP A 87 18.41 8.10 -31.22
CA TRP A 87 18.06 8.68 -32.51
C TRP A 87 19.09 9.73 -32.91
N ASP A 88 19.55 9.71 -34.15
CA ASP A 88 20.39 10.78 -34.68
C ASP A 88 19.55 12.05 -34.82
N VAL A 89 19.98 13.15 -34.20
CA VAL A 89 19.20 14.40 -34.14
C VAL A 89 19.06 15.05 -35.53
N ARG A 90 20.09 14.93 -36.37
CA ARG A 90 20.14 15.59 -37.69
C ARG A 90 19.25 14.90 -38.71
N THR A 91 19.28 13.57 -38.73
CA THR A 91 18.61 12.74 -39.74
C THR A 91 17.30 12.14 -39.25
N ASN A 92 17.03 12.24 -37.94
CA ASN A 92 15.90 11.62 -37.27
C ASN A 92 15.79 10.11 -37.54
N LYS A 93 16.93 9.44 -37.70
CA LYS A 93 17.00 7.98 -37.84
C LYS A 93 17.28 7.33 -36.50
N LYS A 94 16.54 6.27 -36.18
CA LYS A 94 16.84 5.41 -35.04
C LYS A 94 18.20 4.74 -35.27
N LEU A 95 19.10 4.92 -34.32
CA LEU A 95 20.44 4.33 -34.31
C LEU A 95 20.41 2.94 -33.66
N TRP A 96 19.71 2.81 -32.54
CA TRP A 96 19.56 1.56 -31.80
C TRP A 96 18.47 1.67 -30.72
N ASP A 97 18.06 0.53 -30.17
CA ASP A 97 17.41 0.45 -28.86
C ASP A 97 18.17 -0.49 -27.92
N LEU A 98 17.93 -0.34 -26.62
CA LEU A 98 18.58 -1.11 -25.58
C LEU A 98 17.62 -1.33 -24.41
N THR A 99 17.41 -2.59 -24.05
CA THR A 99 16.68 -2.94 -22.81
C THR A 99 17.54 -2.57 -21.59
N VAL A 100 17.00 -1.76 -20.70
CA VAL A 100 17.64 -1.37 -19.43
C VAL A 100 17.32 -2.40 -18.34
N PHE A 101 16.03 -2.75 -18.20
CA PHE A 101 15.59 -3.79 -17.28
C PHE A 101 14.30 -4.45 -17.76
N THR A 102 14.00 -5.63 -17.21
CA THR A 102 12.76 -6.37 -17.47
C THR A 102 11.93 -6.42 -16.20
N ASN A 103 10.61 -6.35 -16.36
CA ASN A 103 9.69 -6.53 -15.25
C ASN A 103 9.46 -8.03 -15.04
N ARG A 104 9.77 -8.53 -13.85
CA ARG A 104 9.38 -9.89 -13.45
C ARG A 104 7.88 -9.87 -13.14
N ILE A 105 7.13 -10.63 -13.93
CA ILE A 105 5.66 -10.66 -13.86
C ILE A 105 5.25 -11.99 -13.23
N ASP A 106 4.47 -11.90 -12.16
CA ASP A 106 3.71 -13.02 -11.64
C ASP A 106 2.53 -13.30 -12.59
N PRO A 107 2.46 -14.49 -13.22
CA PRO A 107 1.38 -14.82 -14.15
C PRO A 107 0.02 -14.98 -13.47
N THR A 108 -0.04 -15.07 -12.13
CA THR A 108 -1.29 -15.19 -11.36
C THR A 108 -1.93 -13.84 -11.01
N LEU A 109 -1.22 -12.73 -11.29
CA LEU A 109 -1.68 -11.37 -11.04
C LEU A 109 -1.92 -10.61 -12.35
N GLU A 110 -2.73 -9.55 -12.29
CA GLU A 110 -2.93 -8.65 -13.44
C GLU A 110 -1.58 -8.04 -13.88
N GLN A 111 -1.32 -7.92 -15.18
CA GLN A 111 0.02 -7.59 -15.65
C GLN A 111 0.35 -6.11 -15.52
N ASP A 112 -0.59 -5.23 -15.86
CA ASP A 112 -0.35 -3.79 -15.97
C ASP A 112 -0.13 -3.10 -14.62
N VAL A 113 -0.71 -3.64 -13.56
CA VAL A 113 -0.42 -3.25 -12.17
C VAL A 113 1.01 -3.61 -11.73
N GLN A 114 1.67 -4.54 -12.42
CA GLN A 114 3.03 -4.97 -12.12
C GLN A 114 4.12 -4.23 -12.92
N TRP A 115 3.75 -3.53 -14.01
CA TRP A 115 4.76 -2.90 -14.87
C TRP A 115 5.49 -1.76 -14.15
N VAL A 116 6.79 -1.67 -14.32
CA VAL A 116 7.62 -0.54 -13.88
C VAL A 116 8.22 0.11 -15.12
N PHE A 117 8.12 1.42 -15.20
CA PHE A 117 8.64 2.20 -16.31
C PHE A 117 9.87 3.02 -15.94
N ILE A 118 10.53 3.58 -16.95
CA ILE A 118 11.58 4.58 -16.75
C ILE A 118 10.89 5.88 -16.34
N LYS A 119 11.40 6.52 -15.29
CA LYS A 119 10.90 7.79 -14.77
C LYS A 119 11.72 8.98 -15.24
N THR A 120 13.05 8.84 -15.27
CA THR A 120 13.96 9.93 -15.65
C THR A 120 15.13 9.44 -16.47
N LEU A 121 15.62 10.34 -17.34
CA LEU A 121 16.87 10.21 -18.08
C LEU A 121 17.75 11.42 -17.75
N SER A 122 19.04 11.20 -17.56
CA SER A 122 20.05 12.28 -17.55
C SER A 122 21.39 11.73 -18.05
N VAL A 123 22.31 12.61 -18.44
CA VAL A 123 23.67 12.20 -18.84
C VAL A 123 24.68 12.79 -17.86
N GLN A 124 25.60 11.94 -17.40
CA GLN A 124 26.71 12.30 -16.52
C GLN A 124 27.97 11.61 -17.05
N ASP A 125 29.00 12.40 -17.39
CA ASP A 125 30.32 11.90 -17.84
C ASP A 125 30.24 10.84 -18.97
N GLY A 126 29.36 11.05 -19.94
CA GLY A 126 29.17 10.11 -21.07
C GLY A 126 28.41 8.82 -20.72
N THR A 127 27.91 8.72 -19.49
CA THR A 127 26.99 7.66 -19.05
C THR A 127 25.57 8.21 -19.04
N LEU A 128 24.62 7.47 -19.61
CA LEU A 128 23.20 7.77 -19.46
C LEU A 128 22.70 7.15 -18.15
N ILE A 129 22.20 8.00 -17.27
CA ILE A 129 21.59 7.64 -16.00
C ILE A 129 20.09 7.50 -16.21
N VAL A 130 19.57 6.34 -15.84
CA VAL A 130 18.17 5.96 -16.01
C VAL A 130 17.62 5.61 -14.63
N THR A 131 16.52 6.23 -14.22
CA THR A 131 15.87 5.90 -12.94
C THR A 131 14.49 5.30 -13.20
N SER A 132 14.16 4.19 -12.55
CA SER A 132 12.84 3.56 -12.65
C SER A 132 11.80 4.28 -11.78
N GLU A 133 10.51 4.00 -11.99
CA GLU A 133 9.45 4.48 -11.09
C GLU A 133 9.63 3.98 -9.65
N ARG A 134 10.37 2.87 -9.46
CA ARG A 134 10.73 2.32 -8.15
C ARG A 134 11.99 2.95 -7.56
N GLY A 135 12.58 3.98 -8.18
CA GLY A 135 13.78 4.65 -7.67
C GLY A 135 15.10 3.91 -7.92
N GLU A 136 15.06 2.74 -8.58
CA GLU A 136 16.28 2.04 -8.97
C GLU A 136 17.02 2.85 -10.04
N THR A 137 18.33 2.97 -9.89
CA THR A 137 19.17 3.70 -10.84
C THR A 137 20.03 2.73 -11.64
N TYR A 138 20.03 2.94 -12.94
CA TYR A 138 20.78 2.19 -13.93
C TYR A 138 21.72 3.13 -14.67
N ARG A 139 22.93 2.64 -14.92
CA ARG A 139 23.98 3.32 -15.67
C ARG A 139 24.12 2.62 -17.02
N VAL A 140 23.99 3.39 -18.09
CA VAL A 140 24.17 2.91 -19.46
C VAL A 140 25.41 3.57 -20.04
N ASP A 141 26.43 2.78 -20.31
CA ASP A 141 27.59 3.24 -21.07
C ASP A 141 27.17 3.45 -22.53
N LEU A 142 27.25 4.69 -23.03
CA LEU A 142 26.77 5.02 -24.36
C LEU A 142 27.65 4.50 -25.50
N LYS A 143 28.90 4.13 -25.23
CA LYS A 143 29.83 3.55 -26.20
C LYS A 143 29.65 2.04 -26.29
N THR A 144 29.70 1.36 -25.14
CA THR A 144 29.66 -0.12 -25.07
C THR A 144 28.23 -0.65 -25.01
N LYS A 145 27.25 0.19 -24.67
CA LYS A 145 25.85 -0.18 -24.46
C LYS A 145 25.66 -1.15 -23.29
N THR A 146 26.62 -1.16 -22.37
CA THR A 146 26.55 -1.97 -21.16
C THR A 146 25.61 -1.30 -20.17
N VAL A 147 24.75 -2.10 -19.54
CA VAL A 147 23.84 -1.64 -18.48
C VAL A 147 24.34 -2.20 -17.15
N THR A 148 24.45 -1.33 -16.16
CA THR A 148 24.78 -1.72 -14.79
C THR A 148 23.78 -1.07 -13.85
N GLN A 149 23.16 -1.85 -12.98
CA GLN A 149 22.36 -1.30 -11.89
C GLN A 149 23.33 -0.81 -10.81
N SER A 150 23.22 0.45 -10.42
CA SER A 150 23.96 0.94 -9.26
C SER A 150 23.33 0.37 -8.00
N GLU A 151 24.15 -0.20 -7.11
CA GLU A 151 23.72 -0.69 -5.79
C GLU A 151 23.34 0.43 -4.82
N GLN A 152 23.00 1.64 -5.28
CA GLN A 152 22.48 2.65 -4.38
C GLN A 152 21.15 2.15 -3.82
N PRO A 153 21.07 1.82 -2.52
CA PRO A 153 19.86 1.26 -1.95
C PRO A 153 18.80 2.35 -1.99
N ASN A 154 17.58 1.99 -2.43
CA ASN A 154 16.42 2.87 -2.33
C ASN A 154 15.87 2.97 -0.88
N THR A 155 16.73 2.84 0.13
CA THR A 155 16.33 2.89 1.54
C THR A 155 17.46 3.49 2.37
N ALA A 156 17.16 4.63 3.00
CA ALA A 156 18.02 5.43 3.87
C ALA A 156 19.24 6.04 3.16
N LEU A 157 19.29 7.38 3.17
CA LEU A 157 20.55 8.10 3.03
C LEU A 157 21.59 7.40 3.91
N GLU A 158 22.70 6.96 3.31
CA GLU A 158 23.88 6.46 4.02
C GLU A 158 24.07 7.27 5.32
N PRO A 159 24.21 6.65 6.50
CA PRO A 159 24.29 7.37 7.78
C PRO A 159 25.31 8.52 7.78
N ALA A 160 26.37 8.38 6.98
CA ALA A 160 27.36 9.43 6.75
C ALA A 160 26.78 10.66 6.02
N VAL A 161 26.01 10.45 4.95
CA VAL A 161 25.33 11.53 4.21
C VAL A 161 24.25 12.18 5.09
N GLN A 162 23.53 11.37 5.87
CA GLN A 162 22.55 11.90 6.83
C GLN A 162 23.22 12.74 7.93
N ALA A 163 24.37 12.29 8.45
CA ALA A 163 25.15 13.03 9.43
C ALA A 163 25.71 14.34 8.87
N GLU A 164 26.16 14.34 7.61
CA GLU A 164 26.64 15.54 6.93
C GLU A 164 25.53 16.57 6.71
N ILE A 165 24.33 16.14 6.29
CA ILE A 165 23.16 17.01 6.16
C ILE A 165 22.76 17.60 7.51
N LEU A 166 22.73 16.79 8.58
CA LEU A 166 22.42 17.26 9.93
C LEU A 166 23.48 18.24 10.46
N ALA A 167 24.76 17.98 10.18
CA ALA A 167 25.85 18.86 10.56
C ALA A 167 25.73 20.23 9.87
N LEU A 168 25.41 20.25 8.57
CA LEU A 168 25.16 21.47 7.83
C LEU A 168 23.94 22.22 8.39
N GLN A 169 22.82 21.54 8.65
CA GLN A 169 21.64 22.16 9.26
C GLN A 169 21.95 22.80 10.62
N HIS A 170 22.72 22.11 11.48
CA HIS A 170 23.12 22.63 12.78
C HIS A 170 24.08 23.82 12.69
N GLN A 171 25.04 23.77 11.76
CA GLN A 171 25.95 24.89 11.48
C GLN A 171 25.19 26.14 11.05
N TRP A 172 24.18 26.00 10.18
CA TRP A 172 23.37 27.12 9.72
C TRP A 172 22.51 27.70 10.85
N ALA A 173 21.90 26.86 11.69
CA ALA A 173 21.13 27.32 12.84
C ALA A 173 22.00 28.12 13.83
N THR A 174 23.21 27.63 14.10
CA THR A 174 24.16 28.30 15.00
C THR A 174 24.68 29.62 14.41
N ALA A 175 24.88 29.67 13.08
CA ALA A 175 25.32 30.89 12.41
C ALA A 175 24.27 32.01 12.49
N ILE A 176 22.98 31.68 12.37
CA ILE A 176 21.87 32.63 12.52
C ILE A 176 21.84 33.20 13.95
N GLU A 177 21.92 32.34 14.98
CA GLU A 177 21.89 32.78 16.38
C GLU A 177 23.06 33.70 16.75
N ARG A 178 24.26 33.44 16.22
CA ARG A 178 25.43 34.33 16.41
C ARG A 178 25.23 35.69 15.73
N GLN A 179 24.59 35.72 14.57
CA GLN A 179 24.34 36.96 13.84
C GLN A 179 23.33 37.85 14.57
N ASP A 180 22.29 37.25 15.16
CA ASP A 180 21.30 37.97 15.98
C ASP A 180 21.91 38.46 17.30
N ALA A 181 22.77 37.66 17.95
CA ALA A 181 23.45 38.04 19.18
C ALA A 181 24.49 39.17 18.99
N ALA A 182 25.03 39.34 17.78
CA ALA A 182 25.96 40.43 17.46
C ALA A 182 25.25 41.74 17.04
N ALA A 183 23.94 41.69 16.80
CA ALA A 183 23.14 42.83 16.34
C ALA A 183 22.34 43.53 17.45
N GLY A 184 22.38 43.03 18.70
CA GLY A 184 21.77 43.62 19.90
C GLY A 184 22.81 44.18 20.86
#